data_AF-A0A537V366-F1
#
_entry.id   AF-A0A537V366-F1
#
_cell.length_a   1.000
_cell.length_b   1.000
_cell.length_c   1.000
_cell.angle_alpha   90.00
_cell.angle_beta   90.00
_cell.angle_gamma   90.00
#
_symmetry.space_group_name_H-M   'P 1'
#
loop_
_entity.id
_entity.type
_entity.pdbx_description
1 polymer ?
#
loop_
_entity_poly.entity_id
_entity_poly.type
_entity_poly.pdbx_seq_one_letter_code
_entity_poly.pdbx_strand_id
1 'polypeptide(L)'
;MANQNRGPFSHAVERDLRLDLFRGMGLWMIFLDHIPHDIVAWLTLRNYGFSDAAEFFVFISGYLAGFIYGPIVRDGHFLAATKRLVMRAWQMYVAHIMLFLLFTAQIARTVRKFDNPMYEDEFNV
;
A
#
# COMPACT_ATOMS: atom_id res chain seq x y z
N MET A 1 -13.42 -13.36 -46.49
CA MET A 1 -12.75 -12.08 -46.21
C MET A 1 -13.50 -11.38 -45.08
N ALA A 2 -12.75 -10.99 -44.04
CA ALA A 2 -13.03 -9.99 -43.00
C ALA A 2 -14.46 -9.83 -42.42
N ASN A 3 -14.59 -10.07 -41.11
CA ASN A 3 -14.74 -8.94 -40.17
C ASN A 3 -14.37 -9.37 -38.74
N GLN A 4 -13.07 -9.32 -38.41
CA GLN A 4 -12.64 -9.30 -37.01
C GLN A 4 -12.83 -7.86 -36.50
N ASN A 5 -14.00 -7.59 -35.92
CA ASN A 5 -14.23 -6.39 -35.11
C ASN A 5 -13.33 -6.48 -33.87
N ARG A 6 -12.06 -6.09 -34.01
CA ARG A 6 -11.16 -5.81 -32.90
C ARG A 6 -11.65 -4.51 -32.28
N GLY A 7 -12.61 -4.62 -31.36
CA GLY A 7 -12.90 -3.55 -30.43
C GLY A 7 -11.60 -3.12 -29.73
N PRO A 8 -11.46 -1.84 -29.35
CA PRO A 8 -10.25 -1.35 -28.71
C PRO A 8 -9.92 -2.26 -27.52
N PHE A 9 -8.64 -2.64 -27.38
CA PHE A 9 -8.06 -3.54 -26.37
C PHE A 9 -8.24 -3.03 -24.92
N SER A 10 -9.48 -2.80 -24.53
CA SER A 10 -9.93 -2.29 -23.26
C SER A 10 -11.01 -3.23 -22.76
N HIS A 11 -10.64 -4.48 -22.48
CA HIS A 11 -11.34 -5.20 -21.43
C HIS A 11 -11.11 -4.40 -20.15
N ALA A 12 -12.03 -3.48 -19.84
CA ALA A 12 -12.05 -2.82 -18.56
C ALA A 12 -12.30 -3.91 -17.52
N VAL A 13 -11.23 -4.38 -16.88
CA VAL A 13 -11.34 -5.28 -15.74
C VAL A 13 -12.15 -4.54 -14.69
N GLU A 14 -13.35 -5.03 -14.42
CA GLU A 14 -14.26 -4.41 -13.47
C GLU A 14 -13.60 -4.39 -12.09
N ARG A 15 -13.65 -3.23 -11.44
CA ARG A 15 -12.98 -3.01 -10.16
C ARG A 15 -13.78 -3.69 -9.05
N ASP A 16 -13.20 -4.73 -8.46
CA ASP A 16 -13.83 -5.40 -7.32
C ASP A 16 -13.61 -4.60 -6.02
N LEU A 17 -14.69 -3.96 -5.55
CA LEU A 17 -14.72 -3.17 -4.33
C LEU A 17 -14.44 -4.00 -3.06
N ARG A 18 -14.68 -5.32 -3.10
CA ARG A 18 -14.43 -6.21 -1.96
C ARG A 18 -12.93 -6.32 -1.72
N LEU A 19 -12.17 -6.54 -2.80
CA LEU A 19 -10.71 -6.62 -2.73
C LEU A 19 -10.10 -5.30 -2.25
N ASP A 20 -10.67 -4.17 -2.66
CA ASP A 20 -10.23 -2.86 -2.18
C ASP A 20 -10.51 -2.66 -0.69
N LEU A 21 -11.68 -3.09 -0.20
CA LEU A 21 -12.02 -3.06 1.22
C LEU A 21 -11.03 -3.91 2.03
N PHE A 22 -10.76 -5.15 1.59
CA PHE A 22 -9.81 -6.03 2.29
C PHE A 22 -8.38 -5.49 2.27
N ARG A 23 -7.93 -4.87 1.17
CA ARG A 23 -6.62 -4.19 1.14
C ARG A 23 -6.58 -3.00 2.10
N GLY A 24 -7.66 -2.23 2.18
CA GLY A 24 -7.80 -1.12 3.12
C GLY A 24 -7.75 -1.59 4.57
N MET A 25 -8.48 -2.65 4.91
CA MET A 25 -8.44 -3.27 6.25
C MET A 25 -7.04 -3.79 6.58
N GLY A 26 -6.34 -4.40 5.61
CA GLY A 26 -4.95 -4.84 5.80
C GLY A 26 -3.99 -3.70 6.15
N LEU A 27 -4.11 -2.55 5.48
CA LEU A 27 -3.31 -1.36 5.81
C LEU A 27 -3.58 -0.84 7.23
N TRP A 28 -4.85 -0.87 7.66
CA TRP A 28 -5.23 -0.50 9.02
C TRP A 28 -4.64 -1.45 10.06
N MET A 29 -4.72 -2.76 9.81
CA MET A 29 -4.16 -3.77 10.72
C MET A 29 -2.64 -3.60 10.87
N ILE A 30 -1.90 -3.43 9.76
CA ILE A 30 -0.44 -3.20 9.78
C ILE A 30 -0.10 -1.95 10.61
N PHE A 31 -0.86 -0.86 10.43
CA PHE A 31 -0.63 0.37 11.18
C PHE A 31 -0.83 0.15 12.68
N LEU A 32 -1.94 -0.47 13.09
CA LEU A 32 -2.24 -0.75 14.48
C LEU A 32 -1.23 -1.71 15.12
N ASP A 33 -0.72 -2.69 14.37
CA ASP A 33 0.31 -3.64 14.83
C ASP A 33 1.65 -2.98 15.19
N HIS A 34 1.91 -1.78 14.69
CA HIS A 34 3.14 -1.03 14.95
C HIS A 34 3.01 0.02 16.06
N ILE A 35 1.83 0.17 16.69
CA ILE A 35 1.65 1.06 17.85
C ILE A 35 1.87 0.26 19.15
N PRO A 36 2.96 0.53 19.90
CA PRO A 36 3.20 -0.16 21.17
C PRO A 36 2.19 0.27 22.25
N HIS A 37 1.75 -0.69 23.08
CA HIS A 37 0.81 -0.51 24.20
C HIS A 37 -0.65 -0.12 23.85
N ASP A 38 -1.12 -0.45 22.64
CA ASP A 38 -2.51 -0.20 22.27
C ASP A 38 -3.43 -1.39 22.59
N ILE A 39 -4.60 -1.14 23.21
CA ILE A 39 -5.64 -2.16 23.49
C ILE A 39 -6.17 -2.75 22.17
N VAL A 40 -6.06 -1.99 21.08
CA VAL A 40 -6.49 -2.38 19.72
C VAL A 40 -5.55 -3.39 19.06
N ALA A 41 -4.34 -3.63 19.59
CA ALA A 41 -3.45 -4.69 19.12
C ALA A 41 -4.01 -6.11 19.34
N TRP A 42 -5.09 -6.25 20.12
CA TRP A 42 -5.87 -7.49 20.22
C TRP A 42 -6.85 -7.70 19.06
N LEU A 43 -7.03 -6.72 18.16
CA LEU A 43 -7.92 -6.86 17.00
C LEU A 43 -7.16 -7.28 15.73
N THR A 44 -5.83 -7.27 15.78
CA THR A 44 -4.98 -7.56 14.62
C THR A 44 -4.62 -9.04 14.55
N LEU A 45 -4.46 -9.55 13.32
CA LEU A 45 -4.18 -10.97 13.06
C LEU A 45 -2.91 -11.48 13.75
N ARG A 46 -1.99 -10.58 14.10
CA ARG A 46 -0.74 -10.87 14.80
C ARG A 46 -0.91 -11.64 16.12
N ASN A 47 -2.01 -11.40 16.84
CA ASN A 47 -2.28 -12.08 18.12
C ASN A 47 -3.10 -13.37 17.98
N TYR A 48 -3.64 -13.68 16.79
CA TYR A 48 -4.62 -14.76 16.61
C TYR A 48 -4.28 -15.78 15.49
N GLY A 49 -3.21 -15.57 14.71
CA GLY A 49 -2.91 -16.43 13.56
C GLY A 49 -1.42 -16.77 13.40
N PHE A 50 -1.15 -17.85 12.68
CA PHE A 50 0.18 -18.22 12.17
C PHE A 50 0.76 -17.21 11.15
N SER A 51 -0.05 -16.25 10.71
CA SER A 51 0.21 -15.33 9.60
C SER A 51 -0.17 -13.91 10.00
N ASP A 52 0.73 -12.95 9.80
CA ASP A 52 0.58 -11.54 10.22
C ASP A 52 -0.23 -10.71 9.20
N ALA A 53 -0.70 -9.53 9.61
CA ALA A 53 -1.43 -8.57 8.76
C ALA A 53 -0.66 -8.19 7.48
N ALA A 54 0.67 -8.17 7.54
CA ALA A 54 1.53 -7.95 6.37
C ALA A 54 1.37 -9.06 5.32
N GLU A 55 1.34 -10.32 5.73
CA GLU A 55 1.22 -11.47 4.82
C GLU A 55 -0.15 -11.49 4.13
N PHE A 56 -1.22 -11.21 4.88
CA PHE A 56 -2.56 -11.04 4.32
C PHE A 56 -2.63 -9.93 3.26
N PHE A 57 -2.06 -8.76 3.56
CA PHE A 57 -2.05 -7.63 2.63
C PHE A 57 -1.26 -7.96 1.36
N VAL A 58 -0.09 -8.59 1.49
CA VAL A 58 0.74 -9.00 0.34
C VAL A 58 0.01 -10.03 -0.51
N PHE A 59 -0.64 -11.02 0.11
CA PHE A 59 -1.40 -12.05 -0.60
C PHE A 59 -2.51 -11.47 -1.48
N ILE A 60 -3.39 -10.63 -0.92
CA ILE A 60 -4.49 -10.01 -1.69
C ILE A 60 -3.96 -9.08 -2.77
N SER A 61 -2.88 -8.35 -2.47
CA SER A 61 -2.21 -7.48 -3.44
C SER A 61 -1.67 -8.25 -4.65
N GLY A 62 -1.05 -9.41 -4.40
CA GLY A 62 -0.55 -10.31 -5.44
C GLY A 62 -1.69 -10.91 -6.26
N TYR A 63 -2.77 -11.36 -5.61
CA TYR A 63 -3.97 -11.86 -6.28
C TYR A 63 -4.56 -10.82 -7.23
N LEU A 64 -4.74 -9.57 -6.77
CA LEU A 64 -5.26 -8.47 -7.58
C LEU A 64 -4.35 -8.15 -8.78
N ALA A 65 -3.03 -8.15 -8.58
CA ALA A 65 -2.08 -7.94 -9.65
C ALA A 65 -2.18 -9.04 -10.71
N GLY A 66 -2.28 -10.32 -10.29
CA GLY A 66 -2.49 -11.44 -11.20
C GLY A 66 -3.83 -11.36 -11.94
N PHE A 67 -4.90 -10.96 -11.26
CA PHE A 67 -6.24 -10.80 -11.85
C PHE A 67 -6.29 -9.71 -12.93
N ILE A 68 -5.65 -8.55 -12.67
CA ILE A 68 -5.64 -7.41 -13.60
C ILE A 68 -4.66 -7.63 -14.75
N TYR A 69 -3.41 -8.03 -14.45
CA TYR A 69 -2.34 -8.08 -15.46
C TYR A 69 -2.23 -9.45 -16.15
N GLY A 70 -2.77 -10.52 -15.56
CA GLY A 70 -2.75 -11.87 -16.13
C GLY A 70 -3.35 -11.95 -17.54
N PRO A 71 -4.58 -11.45 -17.78
CA PRO A 71 -5.15 -11.39 -19.13
C PRO A 71 -4.27 -10.61 -20.11
N ILE A 72 -3.75 -9.45 -19.71
CA ILE A 72 -2.91 -8.58 -20.54
C ILE A 72 -1.62 -9.29 -20.97
N VAL A 73 -1.00 -10.04 -20.06
CA VAL A 73 0.21 -10.82 -20.36
C VAL A 73 -0.12 -12.01 -21.28
N ARG A 74 -1.24 -12.70 -21.05
CA ARG A 74 -1.70 -13.80 -21.93
C ARG A 74 -1.98 -13.35 -23.37
N ASP A 75 -2.45 -12.12 -23.53
CA ASP A 75 -2.69 -11.50 -24.84
C ASP A 75 -1.41 -11.03 -25.55
N GLY A 76 -0.22 -11.33 -25.00
CA GLY A 76 1.09 -11.00 -25.58
C GLY A 76 1.59 -9.59 -25.25
N HIS A 77 0.88 -8.83 -24.42
CA HIS A 77 1.24 -7.45 -24.05
C HIS A 77 2.11 -7.37 -22.79
N PHE A 78 3.09 -8.27 -22.65
CA PHE A 78 3.96 -8.36 -21.46
C PHE A 78 4.69 -7.04 -21.16
N LEU A 79 5.36 -6.46 -22.15
CA LEU A 79 6.14 -5.23 -21.94
C LEU A 79 5.25 -4.04 -21.54
N ALA A 80 4.04 -3.95 -22.08
CA ALA A 80 3.08 -2.91 -21.73
C ALA A 80 2.55 -3.09 -20.30
N ALA A 81 2.25 -4.33 -19.89
CA ALA A 81 1.85 -4.65 -18.51
C ALA A 81 2.96 -4.31 -17.51
N THR A 82 4.20 -4.75 -17.78
CA THR A 82 5.36 -4.47 -16.93
C THR A 82 5.62 -2.98 -16.81
N LYS A 83 5.58 -2.22 -17.91
CA LYS A 83 5.74 -0.75 -17.87
C LYS A 83 4.69 -0.10 -16.96
N ARG A 84 3.41 -0.49 -17.09
CA ARG A 84 2.34 0.04 -16.24
C ARG A 84 2.56 -0.29 -14.77
N LEU A 85 2.96 -1.52 -14.46
CA LEU A 85 3.23 -1.96 -13.10
C LEU A 85 4.41 -1.18 -12.48
N VAL A 86 5.52 -1.02 -13.22
CA VAL A 86 6.70 -0.27 -12.77
C VAL A 86 6.36 1.21 -12.54
N MET A 87 5.60 1.84 -13.44
CA MET A 87 5.16 3.22 -13.24
C MET A 87 4.26 3.38 -12.01
N ARG A 88 3.40 2.39 -11.72
CA ARG A 88 2.57 2.38 -10.52
C ARG A 88 3.41 2.20 -9.25
N ALA A 89 4.40 1.31 -9.27
CA ALA A 89 5.33 1.13 -8.17
C ALA A 89 6.15 2.41 -7.93
N TRP A 90 6.63 3.06 -8.99
CA TRP A 90 7.31 4.34 -8.93
C TRP A 90 6.46 5.43 -8.29
N GLN A 91 5.19 5.56 -8.69
CA GLN A 91 4.25 6.51 -8.07
C GLN A 91 4.10 6.26 -6.56
N MET A 92 3.92 5.00 -6.15
CA MET A 92 3.82 4.66 -4.72
C MET A 92 5.11 4.97 -3.96
N TYR A 93 6.27 4.70 -4.56
CA TYR A 93 7.57 5.01 -3.98
C TYR A 93 7.77 6.51 -3.77
N VAL A 94 7.54 7.31 -4.82
CA VAL A 94 7.63 8.79 -4.72
C VAL A 94 6.65 9.31 -3.68
N ALA A 95 5.40 8.82 -3.66
CA ALA A 95 4.42 9.21 -2.65
C ALA A 95 4.90 8.86 -1.23
N HIS A 96 5.52 7.70 -1.03
CA HIS A 96 6.07 7.27 0.25
C HIS A 96 7.21 8.17 0.72
N ILE A 97 8.18 8.48 -0.16
CA ILE A 97 9.28 9.39 0.15
C ILE A 97 8.76 10.79 0.48
N MET A 98 7.82 11.31 -0.29
CA MET A 98 7.21 12.61 -0.01
C MET A 98 6.49 12.63 1.33
N LEU A 99 5.70 11.60 1.63
CA LEU A 99 5.00 11.47 2.90
C LEU A 99 6.00 11.43 4.09
N PHE A 100 7.06 10.64 3.95
CA PHE A 100 8.13 10.56 4.95
C PHE A 100 8.77 11.93 5.20
N LEU A 101 9.19 12.62 4.13
CA LEU A 101 9.80 13.94 4.24
C LEU A 101 8.86 14.99 4.86
N LEU A 102 7.58 14.95 4.50
CA LEU A 102 6.56 15.83 5.08
C LEU A 102 6.40 15.58 6.58
N PHE A 103 6.33 14.32 7.01
CA PHE A 103 6.26 13.99 8.44
C PHE A 103 7.52 14.42 9.19
N THR A 104 8.71 14.13 8.65
CA THR A 104 9.97 14.59 9.26
C THR A 104 10.02 16.11 9.37
N ALA A 105 9.59 16.84 8.32
CA ALA A 105 9.53 18.29 8.34
C ALA A 105 8.52 18.82 9.36
N GLN A 106 7.37 18.17 9.52
CA GLN A 106 6.38 18.51 10.54
C GLN A 106 6.95 18.33 11.95
N ILE A 107 7.56 17.18 12.24
CA ILE A 107 8.20 16.91 13.54
C ILE A 107 9.28 17.96 13.82
N ALA A 108 10.19 18.19 12.86
CA ALA A 108 11.26 19.18 13.03
C ALA A 108 10.72 20.61 13.24
N ARG A 109 9.61 20.98 12.57
CA ARG A 109 8.96 22.28 12.77
C ARG A 109 8.32 22.38 14.16
N THR A 110 7.67 21.32 14.62
CA THR A 110 7.08 21.25 15.95
C THR A 110 8.16 21.40 17.01
N VAL A 111 9.25 20.63 16.93
CA VAL A 111 10.39 20.73 17.86
C VAL A 111 10.93 22.16 17.93
N ARG A 112 11.25 22.80 16.79
CA ARG A 112 11.75 24.19 16.78
C ARG A 112 10.75 25.23 17.29
N LYS A 113 9.44 24.97 17.18
CA LYS A 113 8.40 25.90 17.65
C LYS A 113 8.22 25.80 19.16
N PHE A 114 8.38 24.59 19.69
CA PHE A 114 8.17 24.28 21.11
C PHE A 114 9.48 24.19 21.88
N ASP A 115 10.60 24.69 21.34
CA ASP A 115 11.98 24.82 21.89
C ASP A 115 12.00 25.08 23.41
N ASN A 116 11.72 24.02 24.18
CA ASN A 116 11.41 24.08 25.61
C ASN A 116 12.38 23.12 26.31
N PRO A 117 13.22 23.62 27.24
CA PRO A 117 14.24 22.82 27.92
C PRO A 117 13.67 21.62 28.70
N MET A 118 12.36 21.61 29.00
CA MET A 118 11.69 20.46 29.64
C MET A 118 11.80 19.15 28.84
N TYR A 119 11.94 19.20 27.52
CA TYR A 119 12.08 18.00 26.68
C TYR A 119 13.52 17.47 26.60
N GLU A 120 14.54 18.29 26.93
CA GLU A 120 15.94 17.84 26.95
C GLU A 120 16.17 16.85 28.11
N ASP A 121 15.55 17.11 29.27
CA ASP A 121 15.66 16.26 30.46
C ASP A 121 14.89 14.92 30.34
N GLU A 122 13.80 14.87 29.54
CA GLU A 122 12.97 13.66 29.39
C GLU A 122 13.45 12.72 28.27
N PHE A 123 14.15 13.24 27.25
CA PHE A 123 14.75 12.44 26.16
C PHE A 123 16.25 12.14 26.33
N ASN A 124 16.90 12.68 27.38
CA ASN A 124 18.27 12.39 27.84
C ASN A 124 19.28 12.06 26.71
N VAL A 125 19.56 13.04 25.86
CA VAL A 125 20.71 13.09 24.94
C VAL A 125 21.61 14.25 25.30
#